data_AF-A0A6C7EGZ1-F1
#
_entry.id   AF-A0A6C7EGZ1-F1
#
_cell.length_a   1.000
_cell.length_b   1.000
_cell.length_c   1.000
_cell.angle_alpha   90.00
_cell.angle_beta   90.00
_cell.angle_gamma   90.00
#
_symmetry.space_group_name_H-M   'P 1'
#
loop_
_entity.id
_entity.type
_entity.pdbx_description
1 polymer ?
#
loop_
_entity_poly.entity_id
_entity_poly.type
_entity_poly.pdbx_seq_one_letter_code
_entity_poly.pdbx_strand_id
1 'polypeptide(L)'
;MITVRNLRHAARATACVVTLALVAACGSDDDSGASTTPDEPATTEAEATETTDEPAPDTAPVDSAAESEPETETEEPAAEAPSGEADGDPIRIGIQNLEGDPAGSFPEFNTAIEAAAEYINAELGGLGGRPIELVVCNSVVSPDDSQRCANELAADEIEVAVSTINFFGNHLSIYEGSDIPVVVLRPVTVADFTAEGVFSIGAGGGCLGSHTGLVQFITDEIEDLEEIEVNKVAVPWADTPPGVFCFNDLEAKPLDVIAGVTEGSSERFGEKPDLEFIDVPIVPATPDLTPRATEIFSYEPDVIMFSAQGADCWNLVDALGRVGWTPEKIPMALSGSCTDFDAMEAAGDLAEGIYFTGTTNSLLVSPDGLEEGRHRDEVTTYQTKGLEYGMPDSDLFKGFAAQGFAGMMNIWEIANTIDGEVTGQAISDAFAATNGSASAFGGSPLNCAGAPAPYLSVCSSIISISRWDGENLVPVVPEIDGIGLVAGTELRPN
;
A
#
# COMPACT_ATOMS: atom_id res chain seq x y z
N MET A 1 7.41 -22.99 49.14
CA MET A 1 7.62 -24.33 49.73
C MET A 1 6.27 -24.91 50.15
N ILE A 2 5.48 -25.41 49.18
CA ILE A 2 4.30 -26.27 49.39
C ILE A 2 4.26 -27.25 48.20
N THR A 3 3.82 -28.45 48.47
CA THR A 3 4.36 -29.72 47.97
C THR A 3 3.65 -30.25 46.73
N VAL A 4 4.47 -30.84 45.85
CA VAL A 4 4.17 -31.67 44.68
C VAL A 4 3.20 -32.82 44.99
N ARG A 5 2.26 -33.11 44.09
CA ARG A 5 1.71 -34.47 43.96
C ARG A 5 1.41 -34.84 42.50
N ASN A 6 2.31 -35.67 41.97
CA ASN A 6 2.19 -36.42 40.72
C ASN A 6 0.94 -37.30 40.67
N LEU A 7 0.32 -37.41 39.50
CA LEU A 7 -0.37 -38.62 39.04
C LEU A 7 -0.15 -38.76 37.52
N ARG A 8 0.53 -39.83 37.14
CA ARG A 8 0.77 -40.31 35.77
C ARG A 8 -0.18 -41.47 35.45
N HIS A 9 -0.37 -41.69 34.15
CA HIS A 9 -0.97 -42.85 33.44
C HIS A 9 -2.50 -42.78 33.25
N ALA A 10 -3.09 -43.10 32.09
CA ALA A 10 -2.62 -43.86 30.93
C ALA A 10 -3.37 -43.45 29.65
N ALA A 11 -2.71 -43.64 28.51
CA ALA A 11 -3.25 -43.51 27.16
C ALA A 11 -4.28 -44.61 26.82
N ARG A 12 -5.27 -44.27 26.00
CA ARG A 12 -5.93 -45.20 25.06
C ARG A 12 -6.62 -44.42 23.94
N ALA A 13 -6.02 -44.51 22.76
CA ALA A 13 -6.58 -44.08 21.49
C ALA A 13 -7.83 -44.90 21.16
N THR A 14 -8.87 -44.24 20.65
CA THR A 14 -10.00 -44.89 19.98
C THR A 14 -10.21 -44.17 18.65
N ALA A 15 -9.90 -44.86 17.56
CA ALA A 15 -10.24 -44.47 16.20
C ALA A 15 -11.72 -44.80 15.96
N CYS A 16 -12.49 -43.83 15.44
CA CYS A 16 -13.80 -44.06 14.86
C CYS A 16 -13.74 -43.69 13.38
N VAL A 17 -13.81 -44.72 12.53
CA VAL A 17 -14.12 -44.63 11.11
C VAL A 17 -15.64 -44.64 11.00
N VAL A 18 -16.22 -43.63 10.34
CA VAL A 18 -17.58 -43.70 9.80
C VAL A 18 -17.53 -43.29 8.32
N THR A 19 -17.85 -44.27 7.50
CA THR A 19 -18.12 -44.23 6.07
C THR A 19 -19.33 -43.36 5.71
N LEU A 20 -19.23 -42.57 4.64
CA LEU A 20 -20.38 -42.19 3.82
C LEU A 20 -20.14 -42.65 2.37
N ALA A 21 -21.14 -43.33 1.82
CA ALA A 21 -21.24 -43.72 0.42
C ALA A 21 -22.51 -43.10 -0.17
N LEU A 22 -22.41 -42.50 -1.36
CA LEU A 22 -23.46 -42.34 -2.38
C LEU A 22 -22.79 -41.68 -3.61
N VAL A 23 -22.36 -42.47 -4.60
CA VAL A 23 -23.03 -42.86 -5.85
C VAL A 23 -22.98 -41.77 -6.94
N ALA A 24 -22.40 -42.19 -8.05
CA ALA A 24 -22.06 -41.46 -9.27
C ALA A 24 -23.16 -41.53 -10.35
N ALA A 25 -23.02 -40.64 -11.35
CA ALA A 25 -23.16 -40.82 -12.82
C ALA A 25 -23.74 -39.53 -13.46
N CYS A 26 -23.04 -38.78 -14.31
CA CYS A 26 -22.47 -39.02 -15.67
C CYS A 26 -23.41 -38.66 -16.84
N GLY A 27 -22.83 -38.01 -17.86
CA GLY A 27 -23.23 -38.04 -19.29
C GLY A 27 -23.89 -36.75 -19.79
N SER A 28 -23.26 -35.86 -20.58
CA SER A 28 -22.72 -35.97 -21.97
C SER A 28 -23.82 -35.95 -23.05
N ASP A 29 -23.78 -34.97 -23.96
CA ASP A 29 -23.49 -35.16 -25.40
C ASP A 29 -23.77 -33.91 -26.26
N ASP A 30 -22.99 -33.85 -27.35
CA ASP A 30 -22.85 -32.90 -28.48
C ASP A 30 -24.13 -32.36 -29.17
N ASP A 31 -24.04 -31.18 -29.79
CA ASP A 31 -24.29 -31.02 -31.25
C ASP A 31 -23.71 -29.71 -31.83
N SER A 32 -23.52 -29.81 -33.14
CA SER A 32 -22.79 -29.07 -34.17
C SER A 32 -23.39 -27.72 -34.61
N GLY A 33 -22.58 -26.88 -35.27
CA GLY A 33 -23.03 -26.22 -36.51
C GLY A 33 -22.75 -24.73 -36.75
N ALA A 34 -21.87 -24.49 -37.74
CA ALA A 34 -21.95 -23.47 -38.80
C ALA A 34 -21.61 -21.98 -38.54
N SER A 35 -20.39 -21.62 -38.98
CA SER A 35 -20.05 -20.57 -39.96
C SER A 35 -21.09 -19.49 -40.31
N THR A 36 -20.72 -18.20 -40.15
CA THR A 36 -20.79 -17.15 -41.19
C THR A 36 -20.07 -15.87 -40.73
N THR A 37 -18.98 -15.51 -41.44
CA THR A 37 -18.64 -14.11 -41.73
C THR A 37 -19.62 -13.59 -42.79
N PRO A 38 -19.91 -12.28 -42.86
CA PRO A 38 -19.25 -11.49 -43.91
C PRO A 38 -19.02 -9.98 -43.63
N ASP A 39 -17.95 -9.51 -44.27
CA ASP A 39 -17.76 -8.21 -44.96
C ASP A 39 -17.82 -6.88 -44.19
N GLU A 40 -16.62 -6.32 -44.04
CA GLU A 40 -16.29 -4.93 -44.34
C GLU A 40 -16.57 -4.60 -45.82
N PRO A 41 -16.79 -3.32 -46.18
CA PRO A 41 -15.82 -2.76 -47.13
C PRO A 41 -15.44 -1.29 -46.85
N ALA A 42 -14.13 -1.07 -46.80
CA ALA A 42 -13.34 -0.23 -47.71
C ALA A 42 -13.50 1.30 -47.69
N THR A 43 -12.39 1.92 -47.24
CA THR A 43 -11.61 3.01 -47.87
C THR A 43 -12.28 4.34 -48.24
N THR A 44 -11.72 5.44 -47.73
CA THR A 44 -11.52 6.64 -48.54
C THR A 44 -10.26 7.39 -48.08
N GLU A 45 -9.29 7.50 -48.98
CA GLU A 45 -8.17 8.45 -48.95
C GLU A 45 -8.67 9.90 -48.99
N ALA A 46 -7.96 10.81 -48.34
CA ALA A 46 -7.73 12.16 -48.86
C ALA A 46 -6.44 12.76 -48.27
N GLU A 47 -5.58 13.19 -49.18
CA GLU A 47 -4.23 13.72 -49.01
C GLU A 47 -4.13 15.10 -48.35
N ALA A 48 -2.89 15.36 -47.95
CA ALA A 48 -2.24 16.57 -47.46
C ALA A 48 -2.55 17.87 -48.19
N THR A 49 -2.30 18.99 -47.51
CA THR A 49 -1.92 20.24 -48.18
C THR A 49 -0.79 20.93 -47.42
N GLU A 50 0.17 21.38 -48.24
CA GLU A 50 1.50 21.87 -47.92
C GLU A 50 1.50 23.23 -47.21
N THR A 51 2.48 23.40 -46.31
CA THR A 51 2.96 24.68 -45.81
C THR A 51 3.94 25.30 -46.80
N THR A 52 3.65 26.51 -47.27
CA THR A 52 4.56 27.33 -48.07
C THR A 52 5.52 28.14 -47.21
N ASP A 53 6.78 28.07 -47.61
CA ASP A 53 7.95 28.76 -47.06
C ASP A 53 8.17 30.16 -47.69
N GLU A 54 9.05 30.91 -47.02
CA GLU A 54 9.50 32.33 -47.07
C GLU A 54 9.79 33.02 -48.44
N PRO A 55 10.08 34.35 -48.45
CA PRO A 55 11.51 34.75 -48.48
C PRO A 55 11.90 36.08 -47.77
N ALA A 56 13.07 36.08 -47.11
CA ALA A 56 13.95 37.23 -46.78
C ALA A 56 14.69 37.81 -48.02
N PRO A 57 15.70 38.73 -47.95
CA PRO A 57 16.29 39.52 -46.84
C PRO A 57 16.58 41.02 -47.20
N ASP A 58 17.07 41.84 -46.24
CA ASP A 58 18.32 42.62 -46.45
C ASP A 58 18.88 43.36 -45.20
N THR A 59 20.15 43.02 -44.91
CA THR A 59 21.29 43.80 -44.36
C THR A 59 21.23 44.65 -43.07
N ALA A 60 22.13 44.28 -42.15
CA ALA A 60 22.59 44.98 -40.94
C ALA A 60 23.48 46.23 -41.25
N PRO A 61 23.90 47.09 -40.27
CA PRO A 61 24.75 46.68 -39.15
C PRO A 61 24.42 47.26 -37.76
N VAL A 62 25.05 46.61 -36.79
CA VAL A 62 25.07 46.70 -35.31
C VAL A 62 25.67 48.01 -34.78
N ASP A 63 25.11 48.62 -33.72
CA ASP A 63 25.86 49.00 -32.49
C ASP A 63 24.96 49.47 -31.31
N SER A 64 25.34 49.00 -30.11
CA SER A 64 25.24 49.58 -28.76
C SER A 64 23.92 49.77 -27.98
N ALA A 65 23.70 48.81 -27.07
CA ALA A 65 23.49 48.96 -25.62
C ALA A 65 22.35 49.84 -25.05
N ALA A 66 21.38 49.18 -24.42
CA ALA A 66 20.89 49.50 -23.07
C ALA A 66 20.11 48.29 -22.51
N GLU A 67 20.52 47.80 -21.33
CA GLU A 67 19.85 46.76 -20.55
C GLU A 67 18.37 47.12 -20.27
N SER A 68 17.48 46.16 -20.47
CA SER A 68 16.13 46.17 -19.89
C SER A 68 15.90 44.80 -19.26
N GLU A 69 15.65 44.80 -17.96
CA GLU A 69 15.38 43.62 -17.14
C GLU A 69 14.13 42.87 -17.65
N PRO A 70 14.05 41.53 -17.51
CA PRO A 70 12.82 40.83 -17.82
C PRO A 70 11.80 41.09 -16.70
N GLU A 71 10.58 41.45 -17.10
CA GLU A 71 9.42 41.52 -16.21
C GLU A 71 9.16 40.12 -15.66
N THR A 72 9.33 39.97 -14.35
CA THR A 72 8.86 38.81 -13.58
C THR A 72 7.34 38.74 -13.67
N GLU A 73 6.82 37.68 -14.27
CA GLU A 73 5.45 37.23 -14.06
C GLU A 73 5.24 37.00 -12.56
N THR A 74 4.42 37.84 -11.95
CA THR A 74 3.87 37.62 -10.61
C THR A 74 3.01 36.35 -10.65
N GLU A 75 3.50 35.27 -10.03
CA GLU A 75 2.64 34.18 -9.57
C GLU A 75 1.57 34.75 -8.64
N GLU A 76 0.31 34.43 -8.94
CA GLU A 76 -0.80 34.62 -8.01
C GLU A 76 -0.51 33.80 -6.74
N PRO A 77 -0.65 34.37 -5.53
CA PRO A 77 -0.47 33.58 -4.33
C PRO A 77 -1.53 32.49 -4.31
N ALA A 78 -1.11 31.24 -4.08
CA ALA A 78 -2.01 30.16 -3.73
C ALA A 78 -2.95 30.66 -2.62
N ALA A 79 -4.26 30.50 -2.80
CA ALA A 79 -5.22 30.84 -1.77
C ALA A 79 -4.82 30.09 -0.49
N GLU A 80 -4.53 30.83 0.60
CA GLU A 80 -4.24 30.21 1.88
C GLU A 80 -5.43 29.31 2.28
N ALA A 81 -5.14 28.07 2.65
CA ALA A 81 -6.16 27.16 3.15
C ALA A 81 -6.89 27.82 4.34
N PRO A 82 -8.22 27.63 4.45
CA PRO A 82 -8.98 28.19 5.55
C PRO A 82 -8.37 27.76 6.89
N SER A 83 -8.25 28.71 7.83
CA SER A 83 -7.71 28.46 9.17
C SER A 83 -8.72 28.88 10.23
N GLY A 84 -8.77 28.11 11.32
CA GLY A 84 -9.70 28.28 12.44
C GLY A 84 -10.70 27.12 12.59
N GLU A 85 -11.68 27.31 13.48
CA GLU A 85 -12.69 26.31 13.82
C GLU A 85 -13.75 26.20 12.70
N ALA A 86 -14.13 24.97 12.36
CA ALA A 86 -15.20 24.68 11.40
C ALA A 86 -16.59 24.89 12.04
N ASP A 87 -17.47 25.66 11.38
CA ASP A 87 -18.79 26.03 11.91
C ASP A 87 -19.97 25.76 10.96
N GLY A 88 -19.72 25.14 9.80
CA GLY A 88 -20.73 24.74 8.82
C GLY A 88 -21.53 23.49 9.20
N ASP A 89 -22.34 23.00 8.25
CA ASP A 89 -23.10 21.75 8.42
C ASP A 89 -22.15 20.53 8.38
N PRO A 90 -22.24 19.57 9.33
CA PRO A 90 -21.29 18.48 9.42
C PRO A 90 -21.27 17.57 8.19
N ILE A 91 -20.09 17.06 7.83
CA ILE A 91 -19.90 15.97 6.88
C ILE A 91 -19.66 14.68 7.65
N ARG A 92 -20.48 13.65 7.40
CA ARG A 92 -20.40 12.38 8.12
C ARG A 92 -19.47 11.43 7.37
N ILE A 93 -18.40 11.00 8.04
CA ILE A 93 -17.42 10.06 7.50
C ILE A 93 -17.52 8.75 8.26
N GLY A 94 -17.81 7.66 7.56
CA GLY A 94 -17.87 6.33 8.15
C GLY A 94 -16.48 5.71 8.22
N ILE A 95 -16.03 5.31 9.41
CA ILE A 95 -14.75 4.61 9.59
C ILE A 95 -15.03 3.14 9.81
N GLN A 96 -14.56 2.29 8.90
CA GLN A 96 -14.59 0.84 9.08
C GLN A 96 -13.19 0.37 9.46
N ASN A 97 -13.02 -0.04 10.74
CA ASN A 97 -11.73 -0.48 11.27
C ASN A 97 -11.77 -1.95 11.72
N LEU A 98 -10.62 -2.63 11.61
CA LEU A 98 -10.45 -3.99 12.10
C LEU A 98 -9.81 -3.95 13.49
N GLU A 99 -10.53 -4.37 14.53
CA GLU A 99 -10.09 -4.25 15.92
C GLU A 99 -10.67 -5.37 16.80
N GLY A 100 -9.86 -5.88 17.73
CA GLY A 100 -10.31 -6.81 18.77
C GLY A 100 -10.20 -8.30 18.44
N ASP A 101 -9.52 -8.69 17.36
CA ASP A 101 -9.26 -10.09 16.98
C ASP A 101 -7.76 -10.44 17.00
N PRO A 102 -7.34 -11.57 17.59
CA PRO A 102 -5.94 -12.00 17.57
C PRO A 102 -5.35 -12.25 16.17
N ALA A 103 -6.18 -12.53 15.17
CA ALA A 103 -5.73 -12.70 13.78
C ALA A 103 -5.44 -11.35 13.09
N GLY A 104 -5.87 -10.24 13.69
CA GLY A 104 -5.63 -8.87 13.20
C GLY A 104 -6.41 -7.85 14.04
N SER A 105 -5.70 -6.87 14.61
CA SER A 105 -6.29 -5.81 15.42
C SER A 105 -5.44 -4.55 15.33
N PHE A 106 -6.04 -3.45 14.85
CA PHE A 106 -5.35 -2.20 14.52
C PHE A 106 -6.05 -0.98 15.15
N PRO A 107 -6.15 -0.91 16.49
CA PRO A 107 -6.80 0.21 17.18
C PRO A 107 -6.16 1.58 16.91
N GLU A 108 -4.88 1.60 16.58
CA GLU A 108 -4.12 2.82 16.30
C GLU A 108 -4.59 3.60 15.07
N PHE A 109 -5.35 2.96 14.16
CA PHE A 109 -6.05 3.69 13.10
C PHE A 109 -7.12 4.62 13.69
N ASN A 110 -7.96 4.10 14.59
CA ASN A 110 -9.05 4.87 15.19
C ASN A 110 -8.49 6.05 15.99
N THR A 111 -7.50 5.81 16.86
CA THR A 111 -6.91 6.88 17.69
C THR A 111 -6.28 7.99 16.85
N ALA A 112 -5.65 7.64 15.73
CA ALA A 112 -5.05 8.61 14.81
C ALA A 112 -6.06 9.37 13.95
N ILE A 113 -7.09 8.67 13.44
CA ILE A 113 -8.17 9.27 12.63
C ILE A 113 -8.98 10.25 13.48
N GLU A 114 -9.31 9.88 14.72
CA GLU A 114 -10.00 10.75 15.68
C GLU A 114 -9.19 12.01 15.96
N ALA A 115 -7.90 11.87 16.31
CA ALA A 115 -7.02 13.02 16.56
C ALA A 115 -6.88 13.94 15.34
N ALA A 116 -6.75 13.38 14.13
CA ALA A 116 -6.67 14.17 12.91
C ALA A 116 -7.98 14.90 12.61
N ALA A 117 -9.13 14.24 12.76
CA ALA A 117 -10.43 14.87 12.54
C ALA A 117 -10.69 16.02 13.53
N GLU A 118 -10.34 15.85 14.80
CA GLU A 118 -10.42 16.92 15.80
C GLU A 118 -9.50 18.10 15.45
N TYR A 119 -8.25 17.83 15.06
CA TYR A 119 -7.31 18.86 14.62
C TYR A 119 -7.82 19.63 13.40
N ILE A 120 -8.30 18.90 12.37
CA ILE A 120 -8.85 19.49 11.14
C ILE A 120 -10.05 20.40 11.47
N ASN A 121 -10.94 19.95 12.36
CA ASN A 121 -12.11 20.73 12.78
C ASN A 121 -11.75 21.96 13.61
N ALA A 122 -10.76 21.85 14.51
CA ALA A 122 -10.43 22.91 15.46
C ALA A 122 -9.52 24.00 14.85
N GLU A 123 -8.61 23.63 13.94
CA GLU A 123 -7.56 24.53 13.46
C GLU A 123 -7.55 24.72 11.95
N LEU A 124 -8.05 23.77 11.16
CA LEU A 124 -7.92 23.78 9.70
C LEU A 124 -9.24 24.02 8.95
N GLY A 125 -10.29 24.46 9.66
CA GLY A 125 -11.56 24.87 9.07
C GLY A 125 -12.42 23.72 8.54
N GLY A 126 -12.16 22.46 8.92
CA GLY A 126 -12.96 21.32 8.45
C GLY A 126 -12.77 21.02 6.96
N LEU A 127 -13.72 20.32 6.36
CA LEU A 127 -13.73 20.02 4.91
C LEU A 127 -14.57 21.07 4.18
N GLY A 128 -13.91 22.10 3.64
CA GLY A 128 -14.61 23.23 2.99
C GLY A 128 -15.51 24.00 3.95
N GLY A 129 -15.13 24.15 5.22
CA GLY A 129 -15.93 24.79 6.28
C GLY A 129 -16.85 23.85 7.05
N ARG A 130 -17.01 22.60 6.59
CA ARG A 130 -17.88 21.59 7.22
C ARG A 130 -17.10 20.79 8.28
N PRO A 131 -17.54 20.75 9.55
CA PRO A 131 -16.90 19.92 10.55
C PRO A 131 -17.08 18.43 10.22
N ILE A 132 -16.02 17.64 10.41
CA ILE A 132 -16.03 16.18 10.27
C ILE A 132 -16.76 15.56 11.46
N GLU A 133 -17.76 14.73 11.20
CA GLU A 133 -18.41 13.86 12.19
C GLU A 133 -18.10 12.40 11.85
N LEU A 134 -17.35 11.72 12.72
CA LEU A 134 -16.96 10.34 12.51
C LEU A 134 -18.07 9.37 12.97
N VAL A 135 -18.38 8.39 12.12
CA VAL A 135 -19.24 7.24 12.45
C VAL A 135 -18.37 5.99 12.41
N VAL A 136 -17.95 5.48 13.57
CA VAL A 136 -16.99 4.36 13.64
C VAL A 136 -17.71 3.02 13.76
N CYS A 137 -17.35 2.08 12.90
CA CYS A 137 -17.71 0.66 13.04
C CYS A 137 -16.47 -0.22 13.10
N ASN A 138 -16.28 -0.85 14.26
CA ASN A 138 -15.24 -1.85 14.44
C ASN A 138 -15.74 -3.23 13.98
N SER A 139 -14.87 -3.95 13.29
CA SER A 139 -15.10 -5.32 12.82
C SER A 139 -13.99 -6.26 13.28
N VAL A 140 -14.33 -7.52 13.50
CA VAL A 140 -13.36 -8.61 13.71
C VAL A 140 -12.96 -9.23 12.37
N VAL A 141 -11.99 -10.15 12.37
CA VAL A 141 -11.53 -10.86 11.16
C VAL A 141 -12.58 -11.87 10.70
N SER A 142 -13.64 -11.38 10.07
CA SER A 142 -14.71 -12.17 9.47
C SER A 142 -15.37 -11.43 8.30
N PRO A 143 -15.63 -12.10 7.16
CA PRO A 143 -16.39 -11.52 6.06
C PRO A 143 -17.80 -11.05 6.47
N ASP A 144 -18.45 -11.78 7.39
CA ASP A 144 -19.81 -11.45 7.85
C ASP A 144 -19.81 -10.16 8.68
N ASP A 145 -18.78 -9.96 9.50
CA ASP A 145 -18.67 -8.78 10.36
C ASP A 145 -18.24 -7.54 9.57
N SER A 146 -17.37 -7.72 8.57
CA SER A 146 -17.02 -6.69 7.59
C SER A 146 -18.25 -6.22 6.80
N GLN A 147 -19.12 -7.15 6.37
CA GLN A 147 -20.41 -6.81 5.74
C GLN A 147 -21.37 -6.11 6.69
N ARG A 148 -21.46 -6.55 7.95
CA ARG A 148 -22.31 -5.90 8.96
C ARG A 148 -21.94 -4.42 9.08
N CYS A 149 -20.64 -4.13 9.26
CA CYS A 149 -20.19 -2.75 9.39
C CYS A 149 -20.55 -1.90 8.17
N ALA A 150 -20.31 -2.41 6.95
CA ALA A 150 -20.66 -1.67 5.74
C ALA A 150 -22.17 -1.36 5.64
N ASN A 151 -23.04 -2.31 6.02
CA ASN A 151 -24.48 -2.08 6.05
C ASN A 151 -24.91 -1.06 7.12
N GLU A 152 -24.31 -1.11 8.32
CA GLU A 152 -24.58 -0.14 9.40
C GLU A 152 -24.15 1.27 8.97
N LEU A 153 -22.93 1.40 8.45
CA LEU A 153 -22.38 2.66 7.97
C LEU A 153 -23.16 3.25 6.79
N ALA A 154 -23.56 2.42 5.82
CA ALA A 154 -24.41 2.87 4.71
C ALA A 154 -25.82 3.31 5.17
N ALA A 155 -26.38 2.65 6.20
CA ALA A 155 -27.66 3.04 6.79
C ALA A 155 -27.57 4.34 7.61
N ASP A 156 -26.37 4.68 8.07
CA ASP A 156 -26.08 5.87 8.84
C ASP A 156 -25.83 7.11 7.97
N GLU A 157 -26.25 7.16 6.70
CA GLU A 157 -26.21 8.39 5.86
C GLU A 157 -24.82 9.09 5.85
N ILE A 158 -23.74 8.30 5.84
CA ILE A 158 -22.39 8.83 5.65
C ILE A 158 -22.20 9.30 4.19
N GLU A 159 -21.34 10.28 3.99
CA GLU A 159 -21.03 10.80 2.64
C GLU A 159 -19.78 10.16 2.03
N VAL A 160 -18.85 9.71 2.88
CA VAL A 160 -17.62 9.02 2.47
C VAL A 160 -17.35 7.90 3.46
N ALA A 161 -16.98 6.72 2.97
CA ALA A 161 -16.46 5.65 3.80
C ALA A 161 -14.92 5.65 3.77
N VAL A 162 -14.30 5.51 4.93
CA VAL A 162 -12.87 5.25 5.09
C VAL A 162 -12.72 3.81 5.54
N SER A 163 -12.17 2.97 4.67
CA SER A 163 -11.76 1.61 5.01
C SER A 163 -10.30 1.66 5.46
N THR A 164 -10.00 1.30 6.70
CA THR A 164 -8.62 1.37 7.21
C THR A 164 -7.79 0.24 6.61
N ILE A 165 -7.79 -0.93 7.25
CA ILE A 165 -7.32 -2.20 6.73
C ILE A 165 -8.45 -3.21 6.86
N ASN A 166 -8.77 -3.90 5.77
CA ASN A 166 -9.81 -4.92 5.74
C ASN A 166 -9.26 -6.15 5.04
N PHE A 167 -9.44 -7.34 5.64
CA PHE A 167 -8.91 -8.57 5.06
C PHE A 167 -9.84 -9.16 3.97
N PHE A 168 -10.95 -8.47 3.68
CA PHE A 168 -11.98 -8.90 2.75
C PHE A 168 -12.47 -7.71 1.92
N GLY A 169 -12.67 -7.92 0.61
CA GLY A 169 -13.18 -6.89 -0.31
C GLY A 169 -14.71 -6.78 -0.40
N ASN A 170 -15.45 -7.64 0.32
CA ASN A 170 -16.91 -7.77 0.20
C ASN A 170 -17.71 -6.55 0.67
N HIS A 171 -17.10 -5.69 1.51
CA HIS A 171 -17.69 -4.44 1.98
C HIS A 171 -17.86 -3.39 0.86
N LEU A 172 -16.94 -3.35 -0.12
CA LEU A 172 -16.89 -2.30 -1.14
C LEU A 172 -18.14 -2.28 -2.03
N SER A 173 -18.67 -3.45 -2.41
CA SER A 173 -19.90 -3.54 -3.22
C SER A 173 -21.17 -3.01 -2.51
N ILE A 174 -21.16 -2.92 -1.17
CA ILE A 174 -22.27 -2.37 -0.40
C ILE A 174 -22.25 -0.83 -0.48
N TYR A 175 -21.05 -0.24 -0.38
CA TYR A 175 -20.86 1.19 -0.54
C TYR A 175 -21.14 1.63 -1.98
N GLU A 176 -20.65 0.88 -2.97
CA GLU A 176 -20.99 1.08 -4.39
C GLU A 176 -22.51 1.06 -4.62
N GLY A 177 -23.21 0.04 -4.11
CA GLY A 177 -24.66 -0.06 -4.22
C GLY A 177 -25.46 1.01 -3.47
N SER A 178 -24.78 1.81 -2.63
CA SER A 178 -25.33 2.93 -1.87
C SER A 178 -24.83 4.29 -2.38
N ASP A 179 -24.10 4.32 -3.49
CA ASP A 179 -23.46 5.52 -4.06
C ASP A 179 -22.51 6.23 -3.06
N ILE A 180 -21.84 5.47 -2.19
CA ILE A 180 -20.88 6.00 -1.21
C ILE A 180 -19.45 5.75 -1.73
N PRO A 181 -18.65 6.80 -1.99
CA PRO A 181 -17.25 6.64 -2.35
C PRO A 181 -16.43 6.13 -1.16
N VAL A 182 -15.38 5.37 -1.45
CA VAL A 182 -14.53 4.75 -0.44
C VAL A 182 -13.09 5.21 -0.57
N VAL A 183 -12.50 5.68 0.53
CA VAL A 183 -11.06 5.91 0.65
C VAL A 183 -10.46 4.76 1.44
N VAL A 184 -9.45 4.08 0.88
CA VAL A 184 -8.77 2.96 1.54
C VAL A 184 -7.41 3.41 2.03
N LEU A 185 -7.17 3.32 3.35
CA LEU A 185 -5.92 3.76 3.97
C LEU A 185 -4.83 2.69 3.96
N ARG A 186 -5.21 1.41 3.89
CA ARG A 186 -4.27 0.30 3.74
C ARG A 186 -4.87 -0.79 2.85
N PRO A 187 -4.67 -0.69 1.52
CA PRO A 187 -5.22 -1.64 0.58
C PRO A 187 -4.41 -2.95 0.61
N VAL A 188 -5.11 -4.07 0.76
CA VAL A 188 -4.54 -5.42 0.91
C VAL A 188 -5.33 -6.51 0.19
N THR A 189 -6.46 -6.18 -0.44
CA THR A 189 -7.31 -7.11 -1.17
C THR A 189 -7.40 -6.75 -2.65
N VAL A 190 -7.72 -7.73 -3.50
CA VAL A 190 -7.98 -7.51 -4.93
C VAL A 190 -8.94 -6.33 -5.15
N ALA A 191 -10.02 -6.28 -4.36
CA ALA A 191 -11.08 -5.29 -4.54
C ALA A 191 -10.60 -3.87 -4.16
N ASP A 192 -9.67 -3.75 -3.21
CA ASP A 192 -9.09 -2.45 -2.84
C ASP A 192 -8.34 -1.80 -4.01
N PHE A 193 -7.87 -2.60 -4.97
CA PHE A 193 -7.14 -2.12 -6.14
C PHE A 193 -7.97 -2.07 -7.41
N THR A 194 -9.15 -2.67 -7.45
CA THR A 194 -9.88 -2.93 -8.71
C THR A 194 -11.31 -2.40 -8.72
N ALA A 195 -11.87 -2.05 -7.56
CA ALA A 195 -13.25 -1.61 -7.45
C ALA A 195 -13.45 -0.16 -7.96
N GLU A 196 -14.55 0.07 -8.65
CA GLU A 196 -14.98 1.42 -9.05
C GLU A 196 -15.40 2.24 -7.83
N GLY A 197 -15.17 3.55 -7.85
CA GLY A 197 -15.51 4.44 -6.73
C GLY A 197 -14.65 4.26 -5.47
N VAL A 198 -13.53 3.53 -5.59
CA VAL A 198 -12.57 3.28 -4.51
C VAL A 198 -11.25 3.97 -4.81
N PHE A 199 -10.69 4.65 -3.80
CA PHE A 199 -9.42 5.38 -3.88
C PHE A 199 -8.45 4.84 -2.82
N SER A 200 -7.46 4.09 -3.28
CA SER A 200 -6.43 3.48 -2.44
C SER A 200 -5.24 4.41 -2.27
N ILE A 201 -5.27 5.19 -1.18
CA ILE A 201 -4.33 6.29 -0.91
C ILE A 201 -3.27 5.96 0.13
N GLY A 202 -3.33 4.77 0.73
CA GLY A 202 -2.40 4.35 1.76
C GLY A 202 -0.94 4.58 1.35
N ALA A 203 -0.19 5.31 2.17
CA ALA A 203 1.19 5.64 1.88
C ALA A 203 2.00 4.38 1.55
N GLY A 204 2.73 4.42 0.43
CA GLY A 204 3.45 3.25 -0.09
C GLY A 204 2.57 2.20 -0.79
N GLY A 205 1.35 2.55 -1.17
CA GLY A 205 0.46 1.75 -2.02
C GLY A 205 -0.09 0.47 -1.41
N GLY A 206 -0.09 0.34 -0.09
CA GLY A 206 -0.53 -0.89 0.58
C GLY A 206 0.33 -2.09 0.20
N CYS A 207 -0.28 -3.26 0.03
CA CYS A 207 0.50 -4.40 -0.43
C CYS A 207 1.02 -4.24 -1.87
N LEU A 208 0.27 -3.58 -2.77
CA LEU A 208 0.69 -3.41 -4.15
C LEU A 208 2.03 -2.68 -4.24
N GLY A 209 2.11 -1.44 -3.74
CA GLY A 209 3.35 -0.67 -3.78
C GLY A 209 4.49 -1.35 -3.00
N SER A 210 4.21 -1.81 -1.78
CA SER A 210 5.23 -2.43 -0.92
C SER A 210 5.84 -3.70 -1.52
N HIS A 211 5.03 -4.60 -2.10
CA HIS A 211 5.51 -5.91 -2.56
C HIS A 211 6.12 -5.81 -3.96
N THR A 212 5.51 -5.04 -4.87
CA THR A 212 6.14 -4.82 -6.19
C THR A 212 7.43 -4.02 -6.05
N GLY A 213 7.47 -3.03 -5.16
CA GLY A 213 8.67 -2.25 -4.87
C GLY A 213 9.77 -3.09 -4.18
N LEU A 214 9.40 -4.02 -3.28
CA LEU A 214 10.35 -5.01 -2.76
C LEU A 214 10.92 -5.88 -3.88
N VAL A 215 10.08 -6.44 -4.76
CA VAL A 215 10.57 -7.25 -5.88
C VAL A 215 11.51 -6.44 -6.77
N GLN A 216 11.17 -5.19 -7.07
CA GLN A 216 12.08 -4.33 -7.82
C GLN A 216 13.42 -4.19 -7.09
N PHE A 217 13.39 -3.76 -5.82
CA PHE A 217 14.58 -3.57 -4.98
C PHE A 217 15.47 -4.80 -4.96
N ILE A 218 14.91 -5.98 -4.66
CA ILE A 218 15.69 -7.19 -4.48
C ILE A 218 16.21 -7.79 -5.80
N THR A 219 15.74 -7.31 -6.95
CA THR A 219 16.16 -7.82 -8.27
C THR A 219 16.91 -6.77 -9.11
N ASP A 220 17.19 -5.59 -8.55
CA ASP A 220 17.91 -4.53 -9.24
C ASP A 220 18.80 -3.77 -8.24
N GLU A 221 18.23 -2.87 -7.44
CA GLU A 221 19.00 -1.95 -6.60
C GLU A 221 19.87 -2.67 -5.53
N ILE A 222 19.43 -3.82 -5.02
CA ILE A 222 20.21 -4.58 -4.02
C ILE A 222 21.50 -5.17 -4.59
N GLU A 223 21.56 -5.47 -5.89
CA GLU A 223 22.73 -6.08 -6.55
C GLU A 223 23.94 -5.15 -6.46
N ASP A 224 23.72 -3.85 -6.69
CA ASP A 224 24.74 -2.81 -6.55
C ASP A 224 25.10 -2.54 -5.09
N LEU A 225 24.12 -2.58 -4.17
CA LEU A 225 24.35 -2.29 -2.75
C LEU A 225 25.12 -3.40 -2.02
N GLU A 226 24.88 -4.66 -2.39
CA GLU A 226 25.48 -5.83 -1.75
C GLU A 226 26.59 -6.49 -2.60
N GLU A 227 26.84 -5.96 -3.81
CA GLU A 227 27.80 -6.52 -4.78
C GLU A 227 27.51 -8.00 -5.12
N ILE A 228 26.23 -8.33 -5.33
CA ILE A 228 25.73 -9.69 -5.63
C ILE A 228 25.01 -9.75 -6.98
N GLU A 229 24.74 -10.97 -7.44
CA GLU A 229 23.81 -11.24 -8.54
C GLU A 229 22.66 -12.08 -7.97
N VAL A 230 21.42 -11.65 -8.16
CA VAL A 230 20.21 -12.29 -7.64
C VAL A 230 19.57 -13.12 -8.75
N ASN A 231 19.62 -14.44 -8.58
CA ASN A 231 18.89 -15.41 -9.40
C ASN A 231 18.03 -16.36 -8.55
N LYS A 232 18.24 -16.42 -7.23
CA LYS A 232 17.45 -17.23 -6.31
C LYS A 232 16.85 -16.38 -5.20
N VAL A 233 15.52 -16.28 -5.20
CA VAL A 233 14.79 -15.53 -4.16
C VAL A 233 14.04 -16.49 -3.24
N ALA A 234 14.18 -16.35 -1.94
CA ALA A 234 13.25 -16.97 -1.01
C ALA A 234 12.15 -15.97 -0.65
N VAL A 235 10.88 -16.36 -0.86
CA VAL A 235 9.71 -15.54 -0.57
C VAL A 235 8.85 -16.21 0.50
N PRO A 236 9.20 -16.07 1.79
CA PRO A 236 8.25 -16.29 2.85
C PRO A 236 7.09 -15.30 2.76
N TRP A 237 5.87 -15.73 3.06
CA TRP A 237 4.69 -14.87 2.98
C TRP A 237 3.64 -15.26 4.03
N ALA A 238 2.83 -14.30 4.47
CA ALA A 238 1.82 -14.52 5.49
C ALA A 238 0.64 -15.36 4.97
N ASP A 239 0.42 -16.56 5.53
CA ASP A 239 -0.67 -17.47 5.16
C ASP A 239 -2.02 -16.96 5.72
N THR A 240 -2.54 -15.93 5.07
CA THR A 240 -3.76 -15.19 5.37
C THR A 240 -4.49 -14.86 4.07
N PRO A 241 -5.81 -14.55 4.09
CA PRO A 241 -6.51 -14.18 2.86
C PRO A 241 -5.85 -13.02 2.08
N PRO A 242 -5.41 -11.91 2.72
CA PRO A 242 -4.63 -10.89 2.02
C PRO A 242 -3.28 -11.41 1.52
N GLY A 243 -2.54 -12.14 2.35
CA GLY A 243 -1.21 -12.63 1.99
C GLY A 243 -1.19 -13.60 0.81
N VAL A 244 -2.25 -14.40 0.62
CA VAL A 244 -2.41 -15.22 -0.61
C VAL A 244 -2.46 -14.36 -1.86
N PHE A 245 -3.23 -13.26 -1.83
CA PHE A 245 -3.28 -12.32 -2.95
C PHE A 245 -1.95 -11.59 -3.12
N CYS A 246 -1.39 -11.03 -2.05
CA CYS A 246 -0.13 -10.29 -2.09
C CYS A 246 1.00 -11.15 -2.66
N PHE A 247 1.13 -12.39 -2.20
CA PHE A 247 2.14 -13.31 -2.69
C PHE A 247 1.95 -13.60 -4.17
N ASN A 248 0.77 -14.09 -4.56
CA ASN A 248 0.56 -14.55 -5.93
C ASN A 248 0.62 -13.41 -6.94
N ASP A 249 -0.04 -12.28 -6.65
CA ASP A 249 -0.23 -11.20 -7.60
C ASP A 249 0.89 -10.16 -7.54
N LEU A 250 1.52 -9.96 -6.38
CA LEU A 250 2.41 -8.81 -6.13
C LEU A 250 3.84 -9.21 -5.75
N GLU A 251 4.12 -10.51 -5.55
CA GLU A 251 5.49 -11.04 -5.35
C GLU A 251 5.86 -12.04 -6.46
N ALA A 252 5.15 -13.17 -6.52
CA ALA A 252 5.41 -14.27 -7.45
C ALA A 252 5.21 -13.86 -8.92
N LYS A 253 4.13 -13.13 -9.24
CA LYS A 253 3.87 -12.66 -10.61
C LYS A 253 4.94 -11.66 -11.09
N PRO A 254 5.32 -10.61 -10.33
CA PRO A 254 6.48 -9.78 -10.68
C PRO A 254 7.78 -10.55 -10.92
N LEU A 255 8.11 -11.52 -10.06
CA LEU A 255 9.28 -12.39 -10.27
C LEU A 255 9.17 -13.18 -11.58
N ASP A 256 7.99 -13.75 -11.88
CA ASP A 256 7.72 -14.41 -13.16
C ASP A 256 7.82 -13.47 -14.37
N VAL A 257 7.44 -12.20 -14.24
CA VAL A 257 7.56 -11.18 -15.31
C VAL A 257 9.04 -10.92 -15.60
N ILE A 258 9.84 -10.70 -14.56
CA ILE A 258 11.30 -10.49 -14.69
C ILE A 258 11.99 -11.73 -15.28
N ALA A 259 11.53 -12.93 -14.90
CA ALA A 259 11.99 -14.21 -15.46
C ALA A 259 11.53 -14.47 -16.91
N GLY A 260 10.60 -13.68 -17.44
CA GLY A 260 10.04 -13.85 -18.79
C GLY A 260 9.01 -14.99 -18.90
N VAL A 261 8.46 -15.44 -17.76
CA VAL A 261 7.44 -16.50 -17.66
C VAL A 261 6.03 -15.93 -17.83
N THR A 262 5.74 -14.80 -17.19
CA THR A 262 4.45 -14.10 -17.33
C THR A 262 4.61 -12.91 -18.25
N GLU A 263 3.89 -12.90 -19.38
CA GLU A 263 3.87 -11.75 -20.29
C GLU A 263 3.16 -10.54 -19.65
N GLY A 264 3.70 -9.35 -19.86
CA GLY A 264 3.17 -8.09 -19.36
C GLY A 264 3.74 -6.89 -20.12
N SER A 265 3.35 -5.67 -19.73
CA SER A 265 3.88 -4.45 -20.35
C SER A 265 5.17 -3.92 -19.70
N SER A 266 5.74 -4.67 -18.75
CA SER A 266 6.94 -4.26 -18.03
C SER A 266 8.15 -4.15 -18.96
N GLU A 267 8.94 -3.07 -18.81
CA GLU A 267 10.24 -2.92 -19.48
C GLU A 267 11.26 -3.97 -19.01
N ARG A 268 11.04 -4.56 -17.82
CA ARG A 268 11.88 -5.59 -17.21
C ARG A 268 11.49 -7.02 -17.60
N PHE A 269 10.54 -7.19 -18.52
CA PHE A 269 10.11 -8.52 -18.94
C PHE A 269 11.26 -9.35 -19.51
N GLY A 270 11.53 -10.52 -18.91
CA GLY A 270 12.57 -11.45 -19.37
C GLY A 270 14.01 -10.96 -19.17
N GLU A 271 14.22 -9.96 -18.30
CA GLU A 271 15.55 -9.43 -17.98
C GLU A 271 16.45 -10.47 -17.29
N LYS A 272 15.89 -11.29 -16.39
CA LYS A 272 16.62 -12.34 -15.65
C LYS A 272 16.03 -13.72 -15.91
N PRO A 273 16.28 -14.36 -17.07
CA PRO A 273 15.67 -15.64 -17.44
C PRO A 273 16.06 -16.82 -16.54
N ASP A 274 17.13 -16.69 -15.76
CA ASP A 274 17.60 -17.70 -14.80
C ASP A 274 17.06 -17.46 -13.38
N LEU A 275 16.22 -16.43 -13.17
CA LEU A 275 15.59 -16.13 -11.89
C LEU A 275 14.58 -17.21 -11.50
N GLU A 276 14.76 -17.77 -10.31
CA GLU A 276 13.87 -18.74 -9.66
C GLU A 276 13.58 -18.32 -8.22
N PHE A 277 12.40 -18.69 -7.72
CA PHE A 277 12.02 -18.43 -6.34
C PHE A 277 11.34 -19.62 -5.68
N ILE A 278 11.37 -19.64 -4.34
CA ILE A 278 10.54 -20.54 -3.53
C ILE A 278 9.45 -19.77 -2.78
N ASP A 279 8.28 -20.38 -2.68
CA ASP A 279 7.20 -19.94 -1.81
C ASP A 279 7.33 -20.62 -0.44
N VAL A 280 7.20 -19.84 0.65
CA VAL A 280 7.26 -20.39 2.02
C VAL A 280 6.11 -19.81 2.87
N PRO A 281 4.94 -20.47 2.95
CA PRO A 281 3.82 -19.97 3.71
C PRO A 281 4.09 -19.97 5.23
N ILE A 282 3.88 -18.81 5.85
CA ILE A 282 4.04 -18.54 7.27
C ILE A 282 2.66 -18.31 7.90
N VAL A 283 2.18 -19.29 8.66
CA VAL A 283 0.92 -19.15 9.42
C VAL A 283 1.13 -18.12 10.53
N PRO A 284 0.24 -17.10 10.68
CA PRO A 284 0.39 -16.10 11.71
C PRO A 284 0.47 -16.67 13.13
N ALA A 285 1.22 -15.99 13.99
CA ALA A 285 1.44 -16.38 15.38
C ALA A 285 2.04 -17.79 15.56
N THR A 286 2.74 -18.31 14.55
CA THR A 286 3.48 -19.58 14.66
C THR A 286 4.65 -19.43 15.63
N PRO A 287 4.68 -20.18 16.74
CA PRO A 287 5.66 -19.97 17.80
C PRO A 287 7.06 -20.53 17.50
N ASP A 288 7.18 -21.43 16.52
CA ASP A 288 8.47 -22.01 16.11
C ASP A 288 8.54 -22.12 14.59
N LEU A 289 9.29 -21.20 13.99
CA LEU A 289 9.52 -21.15 12.56
C LEU A 289 10.80 -21.87 12.12
N THR A 290 11.48 -22.61 13.00
CA THR A 290 12.72 -23.35 12.66
C THR A 290 12.55 -24.27 11.44
N PRO A 291 11.43 -24.99 11.23
CA PRO A 291 11.23 -25.78 10.02
C PRO A 291 11.20 -24.94 8.74
N ARG A 292 10.57 -23.75 8.77
CA ARG A 292 10.52 -22.81 7.65
C ARG A 292 11.87 -22.16 7.39
N ALA A 293 12.56 -21.76 8.45
CA ALA A 293 13.93 -21.28 8.36
C ALA A 293 14.88 -22.33 7.74
N THR A 294 14.71 -23.61 8.08
CA THR A 294 15.50 -24.71 7.50
C THR A 294 15.19 -24.89 6.01
N GLU A 295 13.93 -24.81 5.61
CA GLU A 295 13.48 -24.85 4.22
C GLU A 295 14.09 -23.72 3.39
N ILE A 296 13.98 -22.47 3.87
CA ILE A 296 14.59 -21.27 3.26
C ILE A 296 16.10 -21.45 3.12
N PHE A 297 16.78 -21.82 4.20
CA PHE A 297 18.24 -21.93 4.18
C PHE A 297 18.74 -23.08 3.29
N SER A 298 17.96 -24.16 3.14
CA SER A 298 18.31 -25.29 2.27
C SER A 298 18.16 -24.97 0.78
N TYR A 299 17.44 -23.91 0.42
CA TYR A 299 17.30 -23.45 -0.95
C TYR A 299 18.52 -22.65 -1.45
N GLU A 300 19.36 -22.18 -0.52
CA GLU A 300 20.53 -21.34 -0.80
C GLU A 300 20.14 -20.07 -1.61
N PRO A 301 19.20 -19.24 -1.12
CA PRO A 301 18.80 -18.01 -1.81
C PRO A 301 19.93 -16.97 -1.80
N ASP A 302 19.96 -16.15 -2.86
CA ASP A 302 20.81 -14.96 -2.93
C ASP A 302 20.24 -13.84 -2.06
N VAL A 303 18.91 -13.77 -1.94
CA VAL A 303 18.19 -12.78 -1.13
C VAL A 303 16.91 -13.38 -0.54
N ILE A 304 16.55 -12.94 0.67
CA ILE A 304 15.27 -13.25 1.31
C ILE A 304 14.39 -12.00 1.29
N MET A 305 13.19 -12.11 0.75
CA MET A 305 12.17 -11.07 0.81
C MET A 305 11.02 -11.56 1.67
N PHE A 306 10.61 -10.82 2.71
CA PHE A 306 9.50 -11.22 3.55
C PHE A 306 8.57 -10.05 3.92
N SER A 307 7.28 -10.30 3.74
CA SER A 307 6.20 -9.42 4.17
C SER A 307 5.23 -10.17 5.10
N ALA A 308 5.02 -9.62 6.30
CA ALA A 308 4.05 -10.10 7.28
C ALA A 308 3.72 -9.01 8.30
N GLN A 309 2.90 -9.34 9.29
CA GLN A 309 2.73 -8.51 10.50
C GLN A 309 4.01 -8.53 11.35
N GLY A 310 4.30 -7.42 12.04
CA GLY A 310 5.56 -7.17 12.75
C GLY A 310 6.10 -8.36 13.55
N ALA A 311 5.29 -8.92 14.46
CA ALA A 311 5.73 -10.03 15.30
C ALA A 311 6.13 -11.30 14.50
N ASP A 312 5.44 -11.59 13.38
CA ASP A 312 5.76 -12.75 12.55
C ASP A 312 7.07 -12.55 11.78
N CYS A 313 7.40 -11.32 11.38
CA CYS A 313 8.70 -10.97 10.81
C CYS A 313 9.85 -11.35 11.76
N TRP A 314 9.75 -10.91 13.01
CA TRP A 314 10.80 -11.14 14.01
C TRP A 314 10.86 -12.59 14.52
N ASN A 315 9.74 -13.30 14.53
CA ASN A 315 9.74 -14.75 14.76
C ASN A 315 10.52 -15.50 13.68
N LEU A 316 10.44 -15.07 12.41
CA LEU A 316 11.19 -15.68 11.32
C LEU A 316 12.68 -15.33 11.41
N VAL A 317 13.02 -14.06 11.69
CA VAL A 317 14.41 -13.61 11.88
C VAL A 317 15.10 -14.41 12.99
N ASP A 318 14.46 -14.60 14.15
CA ASP A 318 15.00 -15.43 15.23
C ASP A 318 15.18 -16.90 14.80
N ALA A 319 14.20 -17.47 14.08
CA ALA A 319 14.31 -18.84 13.57
C ALA A 319 15.45 -19.01 12.54
N LEU A 320 15.65 -18.01 11.66
CA LEU A 320 16.76 -17.96 10.71
C LEU A 320 18.10 -17.86 11.43
N GLY A 321 18.22 -17.01 12.45
CA GLY A 321 19.41 -16.92 13.28
C GLY A 321 19.79 -18.25 13.95
N ARG A 322 18.80 -19.01 14.44
CA ARG A 322 19.02 -20.35 15.04
C ARG A 322 19.57 -21.38 14.07
N VAL A 323 19.26 -21.29 12.77
CA VAL A 323 19.82 -22.16 11.72
C VAL A 323 21.10 -21.60 11.09
N GLY A 324 21.57 -20.44 11.56
CA GLY A 324 22.88 -19.88 11.23
C GLY A 324 22.88 -18.83 10.12
N TRP A 325 21.71 -18.31 9.74
CA TRP A 325 21.59 -17.13 8.89
C TRP A 325 22.11 -15.87 9.61
N THR A 326 22.66 -14.95 8.83
CA THR A 326 23.03 -13.58 9.23
C THR A 326 22.78 -12.65 8.03
N PRO A 327 22.46 -11.36 8.23
CA PRO A 327 22.29 -10.40 7.14
C PRO A 327 23.48 -10.36 6.18
N GLU A 328 24.72 -10.46 6.70
CA GLU A 328 25.95 -10.50 5.90
C GLU A 328 26.07 -11.70 4.95
N LYS A 329 25.37 -12.81 5.22
CA LYS A 329 25.46 -14.04 4.40
C LYS A 329 24.45 -14.07 3.29
N ILE A 330 23.23 -13.64 3.61
CA ILE A 330 22.10 -13.61 2.70
C ILE A 330 21.33 -12.34 3.06
N PRO A 331 21.42 -11.28 2.23
CA PRO A 331 20.67 -10.05 2.42
C PRO A 331 19.18 -10.33 2.59
N MET A 332 18.53 -9.51 3.41
CA MET A 332 17.10 -9.61 3.66
C MET A 332 16.44 -8.26 3.49
N ALA A 333 15.33 -8.26 2.77
CA ALA A 333 14.43 -7.11 2.63
C ALA A 333 13.06 -7.44 3.23
N LEU A 334 12.60 -6.58 4.12
CA LEU A 334 11.34 -6.69 4.82
C LEU A 334 10.37 -5.58 4.40
N SER A 335 9.08 -5.89 4.39
CA SER A 335 8.06 -4.85 4.26
C SER A 335 8.03 -3.91 5.47
N GLY A 336 7.48 -2.72 5.31
CA GLY A 336 7.40 -1.70 6.36
C GLY A 336 6.49 -2.09 7.53
N SER A 337 5.61 -3.08 7.35
CA SER A 337 4.84 -3.66 8.45
C SER A 337 5.69 -4.52 9.40
N CYS A 338 6.93 -4.82 9.03
CA CYS A 338 7.92 -5.47 9.90
C CYS A 338 8.71 -4.48 10.77
N THR A 339 8.57 -3.17 10.56
CA THR A 339 9.27 -2.15 11.34
C THR A 339 8.74 -2.12 12.77
N ASP A 340 9.59 -2.54 13.71
CA ASP A 340 9.34 -2.55 15.15
C ASP A 340 10.68 -2.29 15.83
N PHE A 341 10.92 -1.05 16.24
CA PHE A 341 12.23 -0.63 16.77
C PHE A 341 12.63 -1.41 18.02
N ASP A 342 11.68 -1.74 18.90
CA ASP A 342 11.96 -2.55 20.10
C ASP A 342 12.42 -3.97 19.70
N ALA A 343 11.78 -4.58 18.70
CA ALA A 343 12.17 -5.89 18.20
C ALA A 343 13.49 -5.86 17.42
N MET A 344 13.73 -4.81 16.64
CA MET A 344 14.98 -4.57 15.90
C MET A 344 16.17 -4.44 16.85
N GLU A 345 16.05 -3.60 17.89
CA GLU A 345 17.05 -3.44 18.94
C GLU A 345 17.27 -4.77 19.70
N ALA A 346 16.19 -5.50 20.01
CA ALA A 346 16.28 -6.79 20.70
C ALA A 346 16.95 -7.89 19.88
N ALA A 347 16.82 -7.85 18.54
CA ALA A 347 17.43 -8.81 17.62
C ALA A 347 18.95 -8.57 17.44
N GLY A 348 19.45 -7.36 17.75
CA GLY A 348 20.88 -7.03 17.70
C GLY A 348 21.50 -7.28 16.31
N ASP A 349 22.62 -8.00 16.27
CA ASP A 349 23.36 -8.34 15.05
C ASP A 349 22.51 -9.04 13.96
N LEU A 350 21.37 -9.65 14.33
CA LEU A 350 20.47 -10.26 13.34
C LEU A 350 19.60 -9.24 12.61
N ALA A 351 19.40 -8.03 13.15
CA ALA A 351 18.67 -6.95 12.51
C ALA A 351 19.57 -6.00 11.72
N GLU A 352 20.83 -5.80 12.15
CA GLU A 352 21.76 -4.87 11.52
C GLU A 352 21.99 -5.23 10.05
N GLY A 353 21.69 -4.29 9.16
CA GLY A 353 21.80 -4.47 7.71
C GLY A 353 20.56 -5.00 7.01
N ILE A 354 19.47 -5.32 7.72
CA ILE A 354 18.19 -5.62 7.06
C ILE A 354 17.65 -4.36 6.38
N TYR A 355 17.14 -4.54 5.16
CA TYR A 355 16.44 -3.52 4.39
C TYR A 355 14.95 -3.52 4.72
N PHE A 356 14.33 -2.34 4.76
CA PHE A 356 12.91 -2.17 5.02
C PHE A 356 12.30 -1.24 3.98
N THR A 357 11.12 -1.60 3.47
CA THR A 357 10.32 -0.60 2.75
C THR A 357 9.82 0.46 3.72
N GLY A 358 10.05 1.72 3.38
CA GLY A 358 9.38 2.86 3.98
C GLY A 358 8.35 3.45 3.03
N THR A 359 7.77 4.56 3.47
CA THR A 359 7.03 5.46 2.59
C THR A 359 7.92 6.66 2.25
N THR A 360 7.72 7.25 1.08
CA THR A 360 8.28 8.58 0.81
C THR A 360 7.68 9.57 1.81
N ASN A 361 8.47 10.55 2.27
CA ASN A 361 8.04 11.51 3.29
C ASN A 361 7.47 10.87 4.58
N SER A 362 8.10 9.78 5.06
CA SER A 362 7.66 9.08 6.28
C SER A 362 7.49 10.01 7.49
N LEU A 363 6.38 9.86 8.21
CA LEU A 363 6.06 10.65 9.41
C LEU A 363 6.73 10.12 10.70
N LEU A 364 7.36 8.95 10.63
CA LEU A 364 7.89 8.22 11.79
C LEU A 364 9.34 8.59 12.14
N VAL A 365 9.96 9.45 11.34
CA VAL A 365 11.35 9.88 11.53
C VAL A 365 11.44 11.07 12.50
N SER A 366 12.63 11.31 13.05
CA SER A 366 12.86 12.49 13.89
C SER A 366 12.86 13.77 13.04
N PRO A 367 12.11 14.83 13.42
CA PRO A 367 12.11 16.10 12.69
C PRO A 367 13.47 16.82 12.76
N ASP A 368 14.28 16.56 13.79
CA ASP A 368 15.62 17.17 13.92
C ASP A 368 16.61 16.64 12.89
N GLY A 369 16.36 15.44 12.34
CA GLY A 369 17.14 14.84 11.27
C GLY A 369 16.74 15.30 9.87
N LEU A 370 15.69 16.12 9.73
CA LEU A 370 15.14 16.55 8.45
C LEU A 370 15.55 17.98 8.09
N GLU A 371 15.75 18.22 6.80
CA GLU A 371 15.93 19.55 6.24
C GLU A 371 14.68 20.41 6.48
N GLU A 372 14.85 21.74 6.56
CA GLU A 372 13.72 22.65 6.64
C GLU A 372 12.88 22.55 5.36
N GLY A 373 11.57 22.36 5.51
CA GLY A 373 10.65 22.22 4.40
C GLY A 373 9.43 21.38 4.78
N ARG A 374 8.59 21.11 3.77
CA ARG A 374 7.28 20.49 3.94
C ARG A 374 7.33 19.17 4.72
N HIS A 375 8.28 18.27 4.40
CA HIS A 375 8.36 16.97 5.09
C HIS A 375 8.62 17.13 6.60
N ARG A 376 9.50 18.06 7.00
CA ARG A 376 9.72 18.38 8.41
C ARG A 376 8.49 18.98 9.08
N ASP A 377 7.75 19.84 8.36
CA ASP A 377 6.52 20.45 8.86
C ASP A 377 5.41 19.41 9.05
N GLU A 378 5.27 18.45 8.13
CA GLU A 378 4.32 17.35 8.23
C GLU A 378 4.65 16.41 9.40
N VAL A 379 5.93 16.02 9.54
CA VAL A 379 6.41 15.21 10.68
C VAL A 379 6.14 15.94 12.00
N THR A 380 6.45 17.23 12.06
CA THR A 380 6.19 18.05 13.26
C THR A 380 4.70 18.13 13.53
N THR A 381 3.88 18.35 12.52
CA THR A 381 2.41 18.43 12.64
C THR A 381 1.86 17.10 13.17
N TYR A 382 2.20 15.98 12.55
CA TYR A 382 1.77 14.65 13.01
C TYR A 382 2.18 14.40 14.46
N GLN A 383 3.47 14.57 14.78
CA GLN A 383 4.00 14.20 16.09
C GLN A 383 3.53 15.13 17.22
N THR A 384 3.16 16.37 16.91
CA THR A 384 2.67 17.33 17.91
C THR A 384 1.15 17.33 18.00
N LYS A 385 0.44 17.44 16.86
CA LYS A 385 -1.02 17.53 16.81
C LYS A 385 -1.69 16.19 17.06
N GLY A 386 -1.07 15.08 16.67
CA GLY A 386 -1.53 13.75 17.07
C GLY A 386 -1.68 13.65 18.59
N LEU A 387 -0.63 14.00 19.34
CA LEU A 387 -0.64 13.96 20.80
C LEU A 387 -1.56 15.03 21.43
N GLU A 388 -1.55 16.25 20.88
CA GLU A 388 -2.40 17.35 21.36
C GLU A 388 -3.89 17.00 21.31
N TYR A 389 -4.31 16.31 20.24
CA TYR A 389 -5.70 15.88 19.99
C TYR A 389 -5.97 14.42 20.39
N GLY A 390 -5.20 13.88 21.34
CA GLY A 390 -5.60 12.67 22.08
C GLY A 390 -5.06 11.34 21.57
N MET A 391 -4.20 11.32 20.54
CA MET A 391 -3.48 10.11 20.15
C MET A 391 -2.53 9.69 21.29
N PRO A 392 -2.53 8.40 21.71
CA PRO A 392 -1.61 7.94 22.73
C PRO A 392 -0.13 8.01 22.29
N ASP A 393 0.77 8.35 23.20
CA ASP A 393 2.23 8.32 22.96
C ASP A 393 2.70 6.94 22.43
N SER A 394 2.05 5.85 22.87
CA SER A 394 2.37 4.49 22.44
C SER A 394 1.99 4.19 20.99
N ASP A 395 1.15 5.03 20.37
CA ASP A 395 0.73 4.88 18.98
C ASP A 395 1.52 5.78 18.03
N LEU A 396 2.19 6.82 18.54
CA LEU A 396 2.87 7.87 17.76
C LEU A 396 3.87 7.34 16.73
N PHE A 397 4.54 6.24 17.02
CA PHE A 397 5.55 5.66 16.13
C PHE A 397 5.08 4.37 15.44
N LYS A 398 3.77 4.08 15.48
CA LYS A 398 3.20 2.95 14.74
C LYS A 398 2.85 3.36 13.32
N GLY A 399 3.23 2.54 12.34
CA GLY A 399 2.96 2.82 10.93
C GLY A 399 1.47 2.94 10.57
N PHE A 400 0.59 2.23 11.26
CA PHE A 400 -0.87 2.35 11.04
C PHE A 400 -1.46 3.62 11.65
N ALA A 401 -0.89 4.14 12.76
CA ALA A 401 -1.28 5.45 13.30
C ALA A 401 -0.90 6.57 12.32
N ALA A 402 0.33 6.54 11.80
CA ALA A 402 0.77 7.52 10.80
C ALA A 402 -0.11 7.50 9.55
N GLN A 403 -0.49 6.32 9.05
CA GLN A 403 -1.42 6.18 7.92
C GLN A 403 -2.83 6.68 8.24
N GLY A 404 -3.35 6.44 9.45
CA GLY A 404 -4.64 6.97 9.89
C GLY A 404 -4.68 8.51 9.89
N PHE A 405 -3.68 9.14 10.50
CA PHE A 405 -3.57 10.60 10.53
C PHE A 405 -3.35 11.19 9.13
N ALA A 406 -2.39 10.63 8.38
CA ALA A 406 -2.11 11.05 7.01
C ALA A 406 -3.33 10.90 6.10
N GLY A 407 -4.10 9.83 6.23
CA GLY A 407 -5.32 9.60 5.46
C GLY A 407 -6.32 10.75 5.60
N MET A 408 -6.58 11.18 6.84
CA MET A 408 -7.47 12.31 7.12
C MET A 408 -6.90 13.64 6.63
N MET A 409 -5.60 13.86 6.79
CA MET A 409 -4.92 15.05 6.24
C MET A 409 -5.02 15.09 4.72
N ASN A 410 -4.84 13.96 4.02
CA ASN A 410 -4.99 13.87 2.57
C ASN A 410 -6.44 14.13 2.12
N ILE A 411 -7.45 13.64 2.87
CA ILE A 411 -8.86 13.99 2.62
C ILE A 411 -9.08 15.49 2.75
N TRP A 412 -8.48 16.14 3.76
CA TRP A 412 -8.53 17.59 3.93
C TRP A 412 -7.83 18.35 2.80
N GLU A 413 -6.64 17.91 2.38
CA GLU A 413 -5.91 18.50 1.25
C GLU A 413 -6.74 18.44 -0.04
N ILE A 414 -7.37 17.29 -0.31
CA ILE A 414 -8.26 17.09 -1.46
C ILE A 414 -9.51 17.97 -1.35
N ALA A 415 -10.13 18.06 -0.17
CA ALA A 415 -11.29 18.92 0.03
C ALA A 415 -10.99 20.40 -0.26
N ASN A 416 -9.77 20.85 0.04
CA ASN A 416 -9.33 22.23 -0.25
C ASN A 416 -9.10 22.52 -1.74
N THR A 417 -9.08 21.49 -2.60
CA THR A 417 -9.01 21.67 -4.06
C THR A 417 -10.39 21.86 -4.71
N ILE A 418 -11.48 21.66 -3.95
CA ILE A 418 -12.84 21.66 -4.48
C ILE A 418 -13.40 23.08 -4.53
N ASP A 419 -13.80 23.51 -5.72
CA ASP A 419 -14.59 24.72 -5.90
C ASP A 419 -16.07 24.45 -5.56
N GLY A 420 -16.57 25.10 -4.51
CA GLY A 420 -18.00 25.06 -4.14
C GLY A 420 -18.28 24.21 -2.91
N GLU A 421 -19.42 23.51 -2.90
CA GLU A 421 -19.85 22.70 -1.77
C GLU A 421 -19.07 21.37 -1.71
N VAL A 422 -18.40 21.13 -0.59
CA VAL A 422 -17.68 19.88 -0.34
C VAL A 422 -18.67 18.81 0.10
N THR A 423 -18.99 17.91 -0.84
CA THR A 423 -19.83 16.72 -0.64
C THR A 423 -18.99 15.45 -0.82
N GLY A 424 -19.51 14.30 -0.40
CA GLY A 424 -18.85 13.02 -0.67
C GLY A 424 -18.52 12.79 -2.15
N GLN A 425 -19.45 13.12 -3.05
CA GLN A 425 -19.21 13.01 -4.49
C GLN A 425 -18.13 13.98 -4.97
N ALA A 426 -18.11 15.22 -4.47
CA ALA A 426 -17.08 16.18 -4.84
C ALA A 426 -15.68 15.73 -4.39
N ILE A 427 -15.57 15.10 -3.20
CA ILE A 427 -14.34 14.48 -2.72
C ILE A 427 -13.92 13.32 -3.63
N SER A 428 -14.86 12.45 -4.01
CA SER A 428 -14.64 11.36 -4.97
C SER A 428 -14.09 11.87 -6.30
N ASP A 429 -14.74 12.88 -6.88
CA ASP A 429 -14.34 13.45 -8.17
C ASP A 429 -12.95 14.10 -8.08
N ALA A 430 -12.64 14.75 -6.96
CA ALA A 430 -11.34 15.36 -6.72
C ALA A 430 -10.22 14.32 -6.55
N PHE A 431 -10.45 13.23 -5.81
CA PHE A 431 -9.50 12.12 -5.74
C PHE A 431 -9.26 11.50 -7.12
N ALA A 432 -10.32 11.23 -7.89
CA ALA A 432 -10.22 10.68 -9.24
C ALA A 432 -9.39 11.55 -10.20
N ALA A 433 -9.35 12.87 -9.96
CA ALA A 433 -8.59 13.82 -10.77
C ALA A 433 -7.10 13.93 -10.38
N THR A 434 -6.68 13.33 -9.26
CA THR A 434 -5.27 13.37 -8.83
C THR A 434 -4.36 12.67 -9.83
N ASN A 435 -3.22 13.28 -10.16
CA ASN A 435 -2.35 12.87 -11.27
C ASN A 435 -0.85 12.78 -10.88
N GLY A 436 -0.55 12.82 -9.58
CA GLY A 436 0.81 12.77 -9.04
C GLY A 436 1.55 14.11 -9.04
N SER A 437 0.95 15.22 -9.51
CA SER A 437 1.65 16.51 -9.55
C SER A 437 1.72 17.23 -8.20
N ALA A 438 0.79 16.92 -7.29
CA ALA A 438 0.72 17.53 -5.96
C ALA A 438 1.31 16.58 -4.91
N SER A 439 2.08 17.14 -3.98
CA SER A 439 2.51 16.42 -2.77
C SER A 439 1.30 15.98 -1.95
N ALA A 440 1.44 14.84 -1.27
CA ALA A 440 0.47 14.30 -0.33
C ALA A 440 1.07 14.32 1.08
N PHE A 441 0.24 14.55 2.10
CA PHE A 441 0.68 14.50 3.49
C PHE A 441 1.18 13.10 3.87
N GLY A 442 2.44 12.99 4.32
CA GLY A 442 2.98 11.76 4.90
C GLY A 442 3.12 10.58 3.93
N GLY A 443 3.29 10.85 2.63
CA GLY A 443 3.36 9.81 1.60
C GLY A 443 3.89 10.31 0.26
N SER A 444 3.72 9.46 -0.77
CA SER A 444 4.01 9.83 -2.15
C SER A 444 2.85 10.66 -2.70
N PRO A 445 3.09 11.50 -3.73
CA PRO A 445 2.01 12.11 -4.49
C PRO A 445 0.91 11.11 -4.88
N LEU A 446 -0.34 11.55 -4.83
CA LEU A 446 -1.49 10.75 -5.23
C LEU A 446 -1.73 10.88 -6.74
N ASN A 447 -1.81 9.76 -7.45
CA ASN A 447 -2.01 9.63 -8.89
C ASN A 447 -3.13 8.62 -9.20
N CYS A 448 -4.35 8.88 -8.73
CA CYS A 448 -5.49 7.99 -9.01
C CYS A 448 -5.82 7.95 -10.52
N ALA A 449 -5.65 9.06 -11.25
CA ALA A 449 -5.91 9.13 -12.69
C ALA A 449 -4.92 8.30 -13.53
N GLY A 450 -3.73 8.04 -12.98
CA GLY A 450 -2.69 7.24 -13.60
C GLY A 450 -2.73 5.75 -13.26
N ALA A 451 -3.76 5.29 -12.55
CA ALA A 451 -3.92 3.90 -12.14
C ALA A 451 -3.84 2.93 -13.35
N PRO A 452 -2.88 1.98 -13.37
CA PRO A 452 -2.73 1.08 -14.50
C PRO A 452 -3.73 -0.07 -14.42
N ALA A 453 -4.30 -0.47 -15.55
CA ALA A 453 -5.15 -1.66 -15.61
C ALA A 453 -4.36 -2.94 -15.22
N PRO A 454 -4.97 -3.89 -14.48
CA PRO A 454 -6.35 -3.89 -13.98
C PRO A 454 -6.55 -3.18 -12.62
N TYR A 455 -5.54 -2.51 -12.07
CA TYR A 455 -5.51 -1.90 -10.74
C TYR A 455 -6.07 -0.47 -10.69
N LEU A 456 -7.33 -0.32 -11.09
CA LEU A 456 -8.01 0.97 -11.32
C LEU A 456 -8.16 1.88 -10.09
N SER A 457 -8.08 1.33 -8.87
CA SER A 457 -8.29 2.08 -7.63
C SER A 457 -6.99 2.62 -7.01
N VAL A 458 -5.82 2.27 -7.58
CA VAL A 458 -4.50 2.64 -7.03
C VAL A 458 -4.25 4.12 -7.19
N CYS A 459 -3.99 4.81 -6.08
CA CYS A 459 -3.57 6.22 -6.10
C CYS A 459 -2.11 6.42 -5.72
N SER A 460 -1.45 5.42 -5.14
CA SER A 460 -0.03 5.50 -4.77
C SER A 460 0.58 4.10 -4.86
N SER A 461 1.83 4.02 -5.32
CA SER A 461 2.64 2.78 -5.34
C SER A 461 4.10 3.01 -4.99
N ILE A 462 4.55 4.27 -4.97
CA ILE A 462 5.93 4.64 -4.71
C ILE A 462 6.26 4.40 -3.23
N ILE A 463 7.36 3.68 -2.99
CA ILE A 463 7.92 3.42 -1.66
C ILE A 463 9.34 3.99 -1.57
N SER A 464 9.90 3.96 -0.36
CA SER A 464 11.34 4.17 -0.13
C SER A 464 11.96 2.88 0.42
N ILE A 465 13.29 2.75 0.38
CA ILE A 465 14.02 1.68 1.06
C ILE A 465 15.01 2.29 2.03
N SER A 466 14.99 1.77 3.26
CA SER A 466 15.94 2.12 4.31
C SER A 466 16.67 0.87 4.81
N ARG A 467 17.89 1.03 5.30
CA ARG A 467 18.69 -0.01 5.93
C ARG A 467 18.80 0.27 7.42
N TRP A 468 18.59 -0.73 8.27
CA TRP A 468 18.85 -0.59 9.70
C TRP A 468 20.35 -0.63 10.00
N ASP A 469 20.89 0.38 10.68
CA ASP A 469 22.31 0.48 11.03
C ASP A 469 22.64 0.02 12.47
N GLY A 470 21.64 -0.53 13.18
CA GLY A 470 21.73 -0.88 14.60
C GLY A 470 21.08 0.13 15.54
N GLU A 471 20.85 1.36 15.08
CA GLU A 471 20.24 2.44 15.88
C GLU A 471 19.15 3.22 15.11
N ASN A 472 19.31 3.41 13.80
CA ASN A 472 18.41 4.19 12.95
C ASN A 472 18.12 3.49 11.62
N LEU A 473 16.96 3.79 11.04
CA LEU A 473 16.68 3.49 9.63
C LEU A 473 17.36 4.55 8.77
N VAL A 474 18.37 4.14 8.01
CA VAL A 474 19.12 4.99 7.08
C VAL A 474 18.54 4.84 5.68
N PRO A 475 17.99 5.90 5.05
CA PRO A 475 17.51 5.82 3.68
C PRO A 475 18.62 5.42 2.71
N VAL A 476 18.34 4.43 1.85
CA VAL A 476 19.27 3.95 0.81
C VAL A 476 18.71 4.13 -0.60
N VAL A 477 17.40 3.97 -0.77
CA VAL A 477 16.69 4.28 -2.01
C VAL A 477 15.55 5.23 -1.67
N PRO A 478 15.63 6.51 -2.08
CA PRO A 478 14.65 7.52 -1.65
C PRO A 478 13.26 7.26 -2.25
N GLU A 479 13.19 6.79 -3.49
CA GLU A 479 11.96 6.49 -4.21
C GLU A 479 12.18 5.28 -5.13
N ILE A 480 11.24 4.35 -5.12
CA ILE A 480 11.19 3.19 -6.02
C ILE A 480 9.73 2.81 -6.28
N ASP A 481 9.42 2.38 -7.50
CA ASP A 481 8.05 2.04 -7.91
C ASP A 481 8.03 0.79 -8.79
N GLY A 482 7.58 -0.32 -8.20
CA GLY A 482 7.47 -1.60 -8.88
C GLY A 482 6.17 -1.80 -9.68
N ILE A 483 5.28 -0.80 -9.77
CA ILE A 483 3.95 -0.99 -10.37
C ILE A 483 4.02 -1.47 -11.83
N GLY A 484 5.08 -1.11 -12.56
CA GLY A 484 5.33 -1.58 -13.93
C GLY A 484 5.51 -3.10 -14.05
N LEU A 485 5.85 -3.80 -12.96
CA LEU A 485 5.99 -5.26 -12.92
C LEU A 485 4.65 -5.99 -12.97
N VAL A 486 3.54 -5.31 -12.67
CA VAL A 486 2.19 -5.89 -12.69
C VAL A 486 1.25 -5.21 -13.68
N ALA A 487 1.56 -4.01 -14.14
CA ALA A 487 0.77 -3.28 -15.12
C ALA A 487 0.51 -4.13 -16.38
N GLY A 488 -0.74 -4.15 -16.84
CA GLY A 488 -1.15 -4.87 -18.05
C GLY A 488 -1.16 -6.40 -17.94
N THR A 489 -0.93 -6.96 -16.76
CA THR A 489 -1.01 -8.41 -16.51
C THR A 489 -2.38 -8.81 -15.96
N GLU A 490 -2.80 -10.06 -16.20
CA GLU A 490 -4.00 -10.59 -15.54
C GLU A 490 -3.79 -10.69 -14.02
N LEU A 491 -4.87 -10.49 -13.25
CA LEU A 491 -4.85 -10.69 -11.80
C LEU A 491 -4.61 -12.18 -11.48
N ARG A 492 -3.73 -12.46 -10.52
CA ARG A 492 -3.40 -13.79 -10.01
C ARG A 492 -3.76 -13.87 -8.52
N PRO A 493 -5.05 -14.03 -8.17
CA PRO A 493 -5.49 -13.98 -6.77
C PRO A 493 -5.15 -15.23 -5.95
N ASN A 494 -4.71 -16.33 -6.56
CA ASN A 494 -4.38 -17.60 -5.88
C ASN A 494 -3.28 -18.37 -6.58
#